data_AF-A0A7C7NIU7-F1
#
_entry.id   AF-A0A7C7NIU7-F1
#
_cell.length_a   1.000
_cell.length_b   1.000
_cell.length_c   1.000
_cell.angle_alpha   90.00
_cell.angle_beta   90.00
_cell.angle_gamma   90.00
#
_symmetry.space_group_name_H-M   'P 1'
#
loop_
_entity.id
_entity.type
_entity.pdbx_description
1 polymer ?
#
loop_
_entity_poly.entity_id
_entity_poly.type
_entity_poly.pdbx_seq_one_letter_code
_entity_poly.pdbx_strand_id
1 'polypeptide(L)'
;MGAGVQKAVLYTLAIHAVALFVLTQVTVSDVAPASEQYADVDFYDVAELEELLEREESKSTTFEDRLEERISNLRSDASKESSSEKRSSGITEADLAAMEAEIAAELAALEASELERLSAEEKSFETVGVPELDSSTTTPSSVDTMDDWDKQYEGRVTVRFDLQDRVPQHLDVPGYQCRGRADIEVSIIVDPSGKVLSAEVISGASPSSCFAQAAIKSALASKFLKSETSPRRQDGTLNYAFVAQ
;
A
#
# COMPACT_ATOMS: atom_id res chain seq x y z
N MET A 1 -39.18 -59.39 -54.01
CA MET A 1 -39.47 -58.13 -53.31
C MET A 1 -40.24 -57.22 -54.26
N GLY A 2 -41.38 -56.68 -53.84
CA GLY A 2 -42.18 -55.81 -54.71
C GLY A 2 -41.48 -54.48 -55.00
N ALA A 3 -41.72 -53.90 -56.17
CA ALA A 3 -41.10 -52.65 -56.61
C ALA A 3 -41.29 -51.49 -55.61
N GLY A 4 -42.37 -51.50 -54.81
CA GLY A 4 -42.60 -50.53 -53.74
C GLY A 4 -41.65 -50.70 -52.54
N VAL A 5 -41.30 -51.94 -52.18
CA VAL A 5 -40.37 -52.24 -51.07
C VAL A 5 -38.94 -51.83 -51.45
N GLN A 6 -38.54 -52.06 -52.70
CA GLN A 6 -37.23 -51.64 -53.19
C GLN A 6 -37.08 -50.11 -53.17
N LYS A 7 -38.11 -49.37 -53.57
CA LYS A 7 -38.11 -47.90 -53.51
C LYS A 7 -38.05 -47.40 -52.07
N ALA A 8 -38.81 -47.99 -51.15
CA ALA A 8 -38.78 -47.63 -49.73
C ALA A 8 -37.38 -47.80 -49.13
N VAL A 9 -36.74 -48.95 -49.39
CA VAL A 9 -35.37 -49.23 -48.92
C VAL A 9 -34.36 -48.23 -49.51
N LEU A 10 -34.47 -47.91 -50.80
CA LEU A 10 -33.61 -46.93 -51.45
C LEU A 10 -33.77 -45.52 -50.85
N TYR A 11 -35.00 -45.10 -50.57
CA TYR A 11 -35.25 -43.79 -49.94
C TYR A 11 -34.71 -43.73 -48.51
N THR A 12 -34.90 -44.78 -47.71
CA THR A 12 -34.36 -44.80 -46.34
C THR A 12 -32.83 -44.75 -46.37
N LEU A 13 -32.19 -45.47 -47.28
CA LEU A 13 -30.73 -45.50 -47.39
C LEU A 13 -30.21 -44.13 -47.84
N ALA A 14 -30.86 -43.48 -48.80
CA ALA A 14 -30.50 -42.14 -49.26
C ALA A 14 -30.58 -41.10 -48.13
N ILE A 15 -31.63 -41.13 -47.31
CA ILE A 15 -31.79 -40.20 -46.17
C ILE A 15 -30.67 -40.40 -45.14
N HIS A 16 -30.35 -41.64 -44.78
CA HIS A 16 -29.27 -41.93 -43.84
C HIS A 16 -27.90 -41.51 -44.39
N ALA A 17 -27.65 -41.73 -45.69
CA ALA A 17 -26.41 -41.29 -46.33
C ALA A 17 -26.24 -39.77 -46.29
N VAL A 18 -27.31 -39.01 -46.53
CA VAL A 18 -27.29 -37.54 -46.41
C VAL A 18 -27.08 -37.10 -44.95
N ALA A 19 -27.75 -37.73 -44.00
CA ALA A 19 -27.60 -37.40 -42.58
C ALA A 19 -26.16 -37.64 -42.08
N LEU A 20 -25.54 -38.77 -42.46
CA LEU A 20 -24.15 -39.07 -42.14
C LEU A 20 -23.20 -38.08 -42.83
N PHE A 21 -23.46 -37.72 -44.08
CA PHE A 21 -22.66 -36.72 -44.78
C PHE A 21 -22.70 -35.36 -44.08
N VAL A 22 -23.86 -34.90 -43.63
CA VAL A 22 -23.99 -33.66 -42.85
C VAL A 22 -23.23 -33.74 -41.53
N LEU A 23 -23.32 -34.87 -40.82
CA LEU A 23 -22.58 -35.09 -39.57
C LEU A 23 -21.06 -35.03 -39.76
N THR A 24 -20.53 -35.47 -40.91
CA THR A 24 -19.09 -35.34 -41.20
C THR A 24 -18.64 -33.90 -41.48
N GLN A 25 -19.55 -33.02 -41.86
CA GLN A 25 -19.26 -31.60 -42.07
C GLN A 25 -19.36 -30.77 -40.77
N VAL A 26 -19.91 -31.35 -39.70
CA VAL A 26 -19.87 -30.75 -38.37
C VAL A 26 -18.48 -30.98 -37.77
N THR A 27 -17.55 -30.08 -38.07
CA THR A 27 -16.27 -30.02 -37.38
C THR A 27 -16.53 -29.59 -35.93
N VAL A 28 -16.40 -30.53 -34.99
CA VAL A 28 -16.27 -30.18 -33.58
C VAL A 28 -14.96 -29.42 -33.45
N SER A 29 -15.03 -28.12 -33.13
CA SER A 29 -13.83 -27.37 -32.80
C SER A 29 -13.25 -27.97 -31.53
N ASP A 30 -12.13 -28.70 -31.67
CA ASP A 30 -11.27 -29.11 -30.57
C ASP A 30 -10.57 -27.86 -30.04
N VAL A 31 -11.34 -26.96 -29.44
CA VAL A 31 -10.78 -25.93 -28.58
C VAL A 31 -10.45 -26.65 -27.29
N ALA A 32 -9.18 -27.02 -27.13
CA ALA A 32 -8.65 -27.48 -25.86
C ALA A 32 -9.11 -26.50 -24.76
N PRO A 33 -9.68 -26.97 -23.64
CA PRO A 33 -10.05 -26.08 -22.56
C PRO A 33 -8.82 -25.28 -22.14
N ALA A 34 -9.00 -24.00 -21.82
CA ALA A 34 -7.93 -23.07 -21.43
C ALA A 34 -7.19 -23.45 -20.12
N SER A 35 -7.36 -24.69 -19.64
CA SER A 35 -6.75 -25.24 -18.43
C SER A 35 -5.43 -25.98 -18.64
N GLU A 36 -4.93 -26.12 -19.88
CA GLU A 36 -3.63 -26.77 -20.15
C GLU A 36 -2.62 -25.87 -20.89
N GLN A 37 -2.69 -24.56 -20.67
CA GLN A 37 -1.55 -23.69 -21.01
C GLN A 37 -0.54 -23.75 -19.86
N TYR A 38 0.40 -24.70 -19.95
CA TYR A 38 1.59 -24.65 -19.12
C TYR A 38 2.42 -23.46 -19.57
N ALA A 39 2.65 -22.51 -18.66
CA ALA A 39 3.64 -21.47 -18.85
C ALA A 39 5.02 -22.12 -18.66
N ASP A 40 5.86 -22.10 -19.68
CA ASP A 40 7.28 -22.41 -19.51
C ASP A 40 7.86 -21.37 -18.55
N VAL A 41 8.24 -21.85 -17.35
CA VAL A 41 8.97 -21.05 -16.38
C VAL A 41 10.43 -21.16 -16.77
N ASP A 42 10.94 -20.19 -17.52
CA ASP A 42 12.37 -20.04 -17.73
C ASP A 42 13.01 -19.74 -16.37
N PHE A 43 13.78 -20.70 -15.87
CA PHE A 43 14.61 -20.49 -14.70
C PHE A 43 15.80 -19.62 -15.13
N TYR A 44 15.84 -18.38 -14.62
CA TYR A 44 17.01 -17.52 -14.76
C TYR A 44 18.25 -18.23 -14.19
N ASP A 45 19.39 -18.08 -14.86
CA ASP A 45 20.67 -18.57 -14.34
C ASP A 45 20.95 -17.84 -13.02
N VAL A 46 21.19 -18.61 -11.96
CA VAL A 46 21.43 -18.09 -10.60
C VAL A 46 22.62 -17.10 -10.60
N ALA A 47 23.59 -17.33 -11.49
CA ALA A 47 24.74 -16.44 -11.65
C ALA A 47 24.36 -15.04 -12.18
N GLU A 48 23.40 -14.94 -13.10
CA GLU A 48 22.96 -13.65 -13.65
C GLU A 48 22.14 -12.85 -12.63
N LEU A 49 21.34 -13.54 -11.81
CA LEU A 49 20.59 -12.91 -10.73
C LEU A 49 21.49 -12.34 -9.63
N GLU A 50 22.58 -13.06 -9.29
CA GLU A 50 23.57 -12.60 -8.30
C GLU A 50 24.29 -11.33 -8.80
N GLU A 51 24.69 -11.27 -10.07
CA GLU A 51 25.29 -10.07 -10.67
C GLU A 51 24.33 -8.86 -10.67
N LEU A 52 23.04 -9.09 -10.94
CA LEU A 52 22.02 -8.03 -10.90
C LEU A 52 21.81 -7.49 -9.48
N LEU A 53 21.82 -8.37 -8.46
CA LEU A 53 21.70 -7.97 -7.06
C LEU A 53 22.91 -7.15 -6.60
N GLU A 54 24.13 -7.59 -6.91
CA GLU A 54 25.35 -6.83 -6.60
C GLU A 54 25.38 -5.45 -7.30
N ARG A 55 24.88 -5.38 -8.53
CA ARG A 55 24.76 -4.13 -9.28
C ARG A 55 23.74 -3.17 -8.68
N GLU A 56 22.64 -3.67 -8.14
CA GLU A 56 21.65 -2.82 -7.45
C GLU A 56 22.17 -2.36 -6.07
N GLU A 57 22.82 -3.25 -5.32
CA GLU A 57 23.42 -2.92 -4.02
C GLU A 57 24.48 -1.82 -4.16
N SER A 58 25.39 -1.94 -5.13
CA SER A 58 26.42 -0.91 -5.39
C SER A 58 25.86 0.45 -5.86
N LYS A 59 24.72 0.48 -6.53
CA LYS A 59 24.03 1.74 -6.87
C LYS A 59 23.39 2.37 -5.64
N SER A 60 22.79 1.56 -4.76
CA SER A 60 22.12 2.03 -3.55
C SER A 60 23.11 2.73 -2.61
N THR A 61 24.28 2.13 -2.37
CA THR A 61 25.33 2.72 -1.54
C THR A 61 25.86 4.05 -2.11
N THR A 62 26.10 4.09 -3.43
CA THR A 62 26.53 5.32 -4.11
C THR A 62 25.50 6.46 -4.00
N PHE A 63 24.20 6.12 -3.99
CA PHE A 63 23.13 7.09 -3.83
C PHE A 63 23.04 7.59 -2.38
N GLU A 64 23.16 6.69 -1.40
CA GLU A 64 23.17 7.02 0.03
C GLU A 64 24.34 7.94 0.39
N ASP A 65 25.56 7.64 -0.07
CA ASP A 65 26.74 8.48 0.15
C ASP A 65 26.54 9.91 -0.38
N ARG A 66 25.96 10.03 -1.59
CA ARG A 66 25.65 11.33 -2.21
C ARG A 66 24.56 12.10 -1.46
N LEU A 67 23.61 11.39 -0.86
CA LEU A 67 22.54 12.00 -0.07
C LEU A 67 23.10 12.49 1.27
N GLU A 68 23.94 11.69 1.93
CA GLU A 68 24.59 12.05 3.18
C GLU A 68 25.50 13.28 3.02
N GLU A 69 26.30 13.34 1.95
CA GLU A 69 27.12 14.52 1.63
C GLU A 69 26.26 15.78 1.46
N ARG A 70 25.11 15.68 0.77
CA ARG A 70 24.17 16.81 0.61
C ARG A 70 23.58 17.25 1.95
N ILE A 71 23.19 16.31 2.80
CA ILE A 71 22.63 16.60 4.13
C ILE A 71 23.69 17.29 5.02
N SER A 72 24.92 16.80 4.99
CA SER A 72 26.04 17.39 5.76
C SER A 72 26.33 18.83 5.32
N ASN A 73 26.33 19.10 4.02
CA ASN A 73 26.51 20.44 3.48
C ASN A 73 25.36 21.39 3.87
N LEU A 74 24.10 20.94 3.76
CA LEU A 74 22.94 21.73 4.18
C LEU A 74 22.96 22.06 5.68
N ARG A 75 23.35 21.10 6.53
CA ARG A 75 23.54 21.33 7.97
C ARG A 75 24.65 22.35 8.25
N SER A 76 25.75 22.27 7.51
CA SER A 76 26.87 23.21 7.62
C SER A 76 26.48 24.62 7.17
N ASP A 77 25.62 24.77 6.16
CA ASP A 77 25.18 26.08 5.69
C ASP A 77 24.09 26.68 6.59
N ALA A 78 23.14 25.87 7.08
CA ALA A 78 22.14 26.32 8.06
C ALA A 78 22.78 26.73 9.41
N SER A 79 23.83 26.03 9.84
CA SER A 79 24.59 26.41 11.03
C SER A 79 25.40 27.70 10.84
N LYS A 80 25.96 27.95 9.64
CA LYS A 80 26.61 29.23 9.33
C LYS A 80 25.63 30.40 9.35
N GLU A 81 24.47 30.26 8.70
CA GLU A 81 23.42 31.29 8.66
C GLU A 81 22.93 31.62 10.09
N SER A 82 22.54 30.61 10.86
CA SER A 82 22.12 30.79 12.26
C SER A 82 23.22 31.36 13.17
N SER A 83 24.49 31.02 12.95
CA SER A 83 25.61 31.55 13.73
C SER A 83 25.98 33.01 13.41
N SER A 84 25.57 33.51 12.23
CA SER A 84 25.77 34.90 11.81
C SER A 84 24.65 35.81 12.29
N GLU A 85 23.41 35.31 12.35
CA GLU A 85 22.23 36.10 12.73
C GLU A 85 22.00 36.17 14.26
N LYS A 86 22.50 35.19 15.04
CA LYS A 86 22.30 35.13 16.51
C LYS A 86 23.46 35.66 17.37
N ARG A 87 24.52 36.23 16.79
CA ARG A 87 25.53 36.93 17.58
C ARG A 87 25.00 38.29 18.06
N SER A 88 24.14 38.26 19.07
CA SER A 88 23.86 39.40 19.94
C SER A 88 25.16 39.77 20.64
N SER A 89 25.78 40.86 20.21
CA SER A 89 27.10 41.32 20.67
C SER A 89 27.11 41.96 22.07
N GLY A 90 26.23 41.53 22.97
CA GLY A 90 26.03 42.18 24.27
C GLY A 90 25.92 41.28 25.50
N ILE A 91 25.90 39.95 25.37
CA ILE A 91 25.82 39.02 26.50
C ILE A 91 27.22 38.47 26.76
N THR A 92 27.74 38.69 27.96
CA THR A 92 29.02 38.10 28.37
C THR A 92 28.80 36.63 28.76
N GLU A 93 29.87 35.84 28.70
CA GLU A 93 29.84 34.43 29.14
C GLU A 93 29.39 34.27 30.60
N ALA A 94 29.67 35.28 31.44
CA ALA A 94 29.21 35.34 32.82
C ALA A 94 27.70 35.58 32.94
N ASP A 95 27.12 36.42 32.08
CA ASP A 95 25.66 36.66 32.05
C ASP A 95 24.90 35.41 31.59
N LEU A 96 25.48 34.67 30.64
CA LEU A 96 24.91 33.41 30.15
C LEU A 96 24.94 32.32 31.23
N ALA A 97 26.06 32.18 31.94
CA ALA A 97 26.18 31.25 33.06
C ALA A 97 25.21 31.60 34.22
N ALA A 98 24.97 32.89 34.47
CA ALA A 98 23.99 33.34 35.46
C ALA A 98 22.55 32.99 35.06
N MET A 99 22.18 33.21 33.79
CA MET A 99 20.86 32.83 33.27
C MET A 99 20.66 31.30 33.27
N GLU A 100 21.67 30.51 32.90
CA GLU A 100 21.60 29.05 32.96
C GLU A 100 21.40 28.53 34.39
N ALA A 101 22.10 29.12 35.36
CA ALA A 101 21.94 28.77 36.76
C ALA A 101 20.53 29.14 37.29
N GLU A 102 19.97 30.28 36.86
CA GLU A 102 18.62 30.71 37.22
C GLU A 102 17.55 29.78 36.63
N ILE A 103 17.66 29.46 35.33
CA ILE A 103 16.75 28.53 34.65
C ILE A 103 16.81 27.14 35.29
N ALA A 104 18.01 26.63 35.58
CA ALA A 104 18.17 25.33 36.22
C ALA A 104 17.54 25.27 37.61
N ALA A 105 17.65 26.35 38.40
CA ALA A 105 17.02 26.45 39.70
C ALA A 105 15.50 26.52 39.61
N GLU A 106 14.95 27.27 38.65
CA GLU A 106 13.52 27.37 38.39
C GLU A 106 12.93 26.02 37.95
N LEU A 107 13.63 25.32 37.05
CA LEU A 107 13.22 23.99 36.57
C LEU A 107 13.19 22.96 37.71
N ALA A 108 14.23 22.93 38.53
CA ALA A 108 14.29 22.03 39.69
C ALA A 108 13.19 22.31 40.71
N ALA A 109 12.83 23.58 40.91
CA ALA A 109 11.74 23.97 41.80
C ALA A 109 10.37 23.52 41.24
N LEU A 110 10.17 23.65 39.93
CA LEU A 110 8.95 23.22 39.25
C LEU A 110 8.79 21.71 39.32
N GLU A 111 9.87 20.95 39.02
CA GLU A 111 9.91 19.50 39.12
C GLU A 111 9.57 19.02 40.53
N ALA A 112 10.17 19.61 41.57
CA ALA A 112 9.87 19.25 42.95
C ALA A 112 8.40 19.53 43.32
N SER A 113 7.83 20.64 42.82
CA SER A 113 6.43 21.00 43.08
C SER A 113 5.43 20.07 42.40
N GLU A 114 5.70 19.64 41.16
CA GLU A 114 4.85 18.67 40.47
C GLU A 114 4.98 17.28 41.09
N LEU A 115 6.18 16.86 41.50
CA LEU A 115 6.37 15.57 42.17
C LEU A 115 5.61 15.51 43.49
N GLU A 116 5.62 16.59 44.28
CA GLU A 116 4.81 16.71 45.50
C GLU A 116 3.31 16.72 45.21
N ARG A 117 2.87 17.38 44.12
CA ARG A 117 1.46 17.36 43.70
C ARG A 117 1.02 15.95 43.30
N LEU A 118 1.85 15.24 42.54
CA LEU A 118 1.59 13.88 42.08
C LEU A 118 1.62 12.86 43.23
N SER A 119 2.50 13.04 44.23
CA SER A 119 2.55 12.17 45.42
C SER A 119 1.37 12.43 46.36
N ALA A 120 0.90 13.67 46.48
CA ALA A 120 -0.33 13.99 47.21
C ALA A 120 -1.60 13.48 46.49
N GLU A 121 -1.56 13.37 45.16
CA GLU A 121 -2.62 12.82 44.31
C GLU A 121 -2.47 11.29 44.10
N GLU A 122 -1.69 10.61 44.96
CA GLU A 122 -1.56 9.15 44.94
C GLU A 122 -2.93 8.49 45.20
N LYS A 123 -3.64 8.24 44.10
CA LYS A 123 -4.84 7.44 44.03
C LYS A 123 -4.40 6.02 44.39
N SER A 124 -4.84 5.52 45.55
CA SER A 124 -4.62 4.13 45.94
C SER A 124 -5.26 3.22 44.89
N PHE A 125 -4.49 2.79 43.90
CA PHE A 125 -4.92 1.75 43.00
C PHE A 125 -4.80 0.45 43.80
N GLU A 126 -5.94 -0.06 44.26
CA GLU A 126 -6.01 -1.38 44.86
C GLU A 126 -5.66 -2.39 43.76
N THR A 127 -4.38 -2.75 43.68
CA THR A 127 -3.86 -3.76 42.76
C THR A 127 -4.32 -5.13 43.24
N VAL A 128 -5.59 -5.45 42.99
CA VAL A 128 -6.09 -6.83 43.06
C VAL A 128 -5.43 -7.63 41.94
N GLY A 129 -4.22 -8.13 42.18
CA GLY A 129 -3.55 -9.07 41.27
C GLY A 129 -2.07 -8.86 41.01
N VAL A 130 -1.25 -8.48 42.00
CA VAL A 130 0.20 -8.71 41.91
C VAL A 130 0.49 -10.06 42.57
N PRO A 131 0.96 -11.08 41.84
CA PRO A 131 1.47 -12.29 42.47
C PRO A 131 2.75 -11.92 43.23
N GLU A 132 2.84 -12.34 44.48
CA GLU A 132 4.04 -12.20 45.29
C GLU A 132 5.15 -13.08 44.69
N LEU A 133 5.97 -12.47 43.83
CA LEU A 133 7.12 -13.12 43.20
C LEU A 133 8.30 -13.08 44.18
N ASP A 134 8.68 -14.28 44.66
CA ASP A 134 9.93 -14.57 45.33
C ASP A 134 11.12 -13.95 44.57
N SER A 135 11.83 -13.05 45.24
CA SER A 135 12.91 -12.23 44.69
C SER A 135 14.25 -12.97 44.50
N SER A 136 14.26 -14.31 44.41
CA SER A 136 15.53 -15.06 44.39
C SER A 136 15.89 -15.74 43.07
N THR A 137 15.02 -15.81 42.05
CA THR A 137 15.35 -16.56 40.83
C THR A 137 14.72 -16.02 39.55
N THR A 138 15.13 -14.84 39.07
CA THR A 138 14.87 -14.48 37.66
C THR A 138 15.98 -13.59 37.10
N THR A 139 16.75 -14.14 36.16
CA THR A 139 17.62 -13.41 35.22
C THR A 139 16.85 -12.29 34.53
N PRO A 140 17.45 -11.14 34.19
CA PRO A 140 16.76 -10.05 33.52
C PRO A 140 16.53 -10.44 32.05
N SER A 141 15.52 -11.26 31.79
CA SER A 141 14.97 -11.36 30.44
C SER A 141 14.29 -10.03 30.17
N SER A 142 14.76 -9.35 29.12
CA SER A 142 14.32 -8.05 28.65
C SER A 142 12.82 -7.89 28.89
N VAL A 143 12.48 -6.89 29.70
CA VAL A 143 11.14 -6.35 29.69
C VAL A 143 10.92 -5.92 28.24
N ASP A 144 9.96 -6.54 27.57
CA ASP A 144 9.52 -6.18 26.23
C ASP A 144 8.85 -4.82 26.37
N THR A 145 9.67 -3.77 26.49
CA THR A 145 9.22 -2.41 26.29
C THR A 145 8.65 -2.41 24.90
N MET A 146 7.39 -1.98 24.83
CA MET A 146 6.57 -1.79 23.65
C MET A 146 7.17 -0.76 22.67
N ASP A 147 8.49 -0.76 22.47
CA ASP A 147 9.26 0.08 21.56
C ASP A 147 8.87 -0.17 20.09
N ASP A 148 8.20 -1.30 19.82
CA ASP A 148 7.65 -1.65 18.52
C ASP A 148 6.23 -1.12 18.26
N TRP A 149 5.61 -0.39 19.19
CA TRP A 149 4.30 0.22 18.95
C TRP A 149 4.36 1.43 18.01
N ASP A 150 5.52 2.09 17.93
CA ASP A 150 5.80 3.14 16.94
C ASP A 150 6.24 2.58 15.58
N LYS A 151 6.42 1.25 15.45
CA LYS A 151 6.44 0.62 14.13
C LYS A 151 5.02 0.66 13.60
N GLN A 152 4.68 1.74 12.93
CA GLN A 152 3.63 1.76 11.93
C GLN A 152 3.89 0.60 10.98
N TYR A 153 3.22 -0.52 11.23
CA TYR A 153 3.05 -1.54 10.23
C TYR A 153 2.37 -0.84 9.06
N GLU A 154 3.12 -0.57 7.99
CA GLU A 154 2.58 -0.30 6.67
C GLU A 154 1.87 -1.57 6.19
N GLY A 155 0.76 -1.91 6.85
CA GLY A 155 -0.24 -2.76 6.26
C GLY A 155 -0.55 -2.09 4.94
N ARG A 156 -0.19 -2.74 3.83
CA ARG A 156 -0.39 -2.30 2.45
C ARG A 156 -1.90 -2.15 2.19
N VAL A 157 -2.52 -1.16 2.82
CA VAL A 157 -3.92 -0.79 2.67
C VAL A 157 -4.04 -0.21 1.28
N THR A 158 -5.01 -0.75 0.58
CA THR A 158 -4.89 -1.14 -0.81
C THR A 158 -5.18 0.01 -1.77
N VAL A 159 -5.51 1.20 -1.28
CA VAL A 159 -5.99 2.32 -2.10
C VAL A 159 -5.22 3.58 -1.77
N ARG A 160 -4.47 4.08 -2.75
CA ARG A 160 -3.88 5.42 -2.73
C ARG A 160 -4.57 6.26 -3.78
N PHE A 161 -4.61 7.56 -3.58
CA PHE A 161 -5.17 8.47 -4.57
C PHE A 161 -4.25 9.68 -4.72
N ASP A 162 -4.26 10.25 -5.91
CA ASP A 162 -3.66 11.54 -6.20
C ASP A 162 -4.75 12.44 -6.78
N LEU A 163 -5.13 13.44 -6.00
CA LEU A 163 -6.15 14.42 -6.37
C LEU A 163 -5.87 15.74 -5.66
N GLN A 164 -5.50 16.76 -6.44
CA GLN A 164 -5.07 18.05 -5.93
C GLN A 164 -6.12 18.70 -5.00
N ASP A 165 -5.67 19.11 -3.81
CA ASP A 165 -6.46 19.85 -2.80
C ASP A 165 -7.82 19.20 -2.46
N ARG A 166 -7.88 17.87 -2.50
CA ARG A 166 -9.07 17.09 -2.17
C ARG A 166 -8.77 16.06 -1.09
N VAL A 167 -9.71 15.94 -0.17
CA VAL A 167 -9.68 14.96 0.92
C VAL A 167 -10.71 13.86 0.61
N PRO A 168 -10.35 12.57 0.78
CA PRO A 168 -11.27 11.47 0.55
C PRO A 168 -12.33 11.47 1.66
N GLN A 169 -13.60 11.34 1.26
CA GLN A 169 -14.69 11.11 2.22
C GLN A 169 -14.85 9.60 2.47
N HIS A 170 -14.75 8.80 1.42
CA HIS A 170 -14.88 7.35 1.45
C HIS A 170 -14.14 6.76 0.25
N LEU A 171 -13.23 5.83 0.50
CA LEU A 171 -12.55 5.06 -0.55
C LEU A 171 -13.03 3.61 -0.45
N ASP A 172 -13.61 3.11 -1.52
CA ASP A 172 -13.99 1.69 -1.60
C ASP A 172 -12.76 0.85 -1.88
N VAL A 173 -12.58 -0.25 -1.15
CA VAL A 173 -11.40 -1.10 -1.23
C VAL A 173 -11.81 -2.46 -1.81
N PRO A 174 -11.41 -2.83 -3.05
CA PRO A 174 -11.78 -4.09 -3.70
C PRO A 174 -10.99 -5.31 -3.17
N GLY A 175 -10.79 -5.39 -1.85
CA GLY A 175 -10.03 -6.45 -1.22
C GLY A 175 -10.63 -7.83 -1.51
N TYR A 176 -9.77 -8.79 -1.88
CA TYR A 176 -10.11 -10.22 -1.98
C TYR A 176 -11.20 -10.59 -2.99
N GLN A 177 -11.54 -9.71 -3.93
CA GLN A 177 -12.56 -10.01 -4.95
C GLN A 177 -12.02 -10.88 -6.11
N CYS A 178 -10.72 -10.83 -6.34
CA CYS A 178 -10.05 -11.53 -7.43
C CYS A 178 -8.93 -12.42 -6.89
N ARG A 179 -8.64 -13.53 -7.59
CA ARG A 179 -7.55 -14.46 -7.23
C ARG A 179 -6.22 -13.90 -7.74
N GLY A 180 -5.20 -13.89 -6.88
CA GLY A 180 -3.85 -13.42 -7.21
C GLY A 180 -3.55 -12.02 -6.66
N ARG A 181 -2.41 -11.46 -7.09
CA ARG A 181 -1.94 -10.11 -6.73
C ARG A 181 -1.90 -9.25 -7.98
N ALA A 182 -2.28 -7.98 -7.86
CA ALA A 182 -2.17 -7.00 -8.92
C ALA A 182 -2.14 -5.57 -8.35
N ASP A 183 -1.32 -4.70 -8.90
CA ASP A 183 -1.35 -3.27 -8.62
C ASP A 183 -1.95 -2.57 -9.84
N ILE A 184 -3.07 -1.85 -9.65
CA ILE A 184 -3.86 -1.26 -10.74
C ILE A 184 -3.95 0.23 -10.55
N GLU A 185 -3.71 0.98 -11.62
CA GLU A 185 -3.85 2.42 -11.64
C GLU A 185 -5.09 2.81 -12.45
N VAL A 186 -5.92 3.67 -11.89
CA VAL A 186 -7.20 4.08 -12.45
C VAL A 186 -7.25 5.61 -12.52
N SER A 187 -7.42 6.14 -13.73
CA SER A 187 -7.77 7.55 -13.96
C SER A 187 -9.22 7.80 -13.54
N ILE A 188 -9.47 8.87 -12.81
CA ILE A 188 -10.81 9.29 -12.40
C ILE A 188 -11.09 10.74 -12.74
N ILE A 189 -12.36 11.02 -13.03
CA ILE A 189 -12.88 12.39 -13.14
C ILE A 189 -13.88 12.62 -12.02
N VAL A 190 -13.63 13.62 -11.18
CA VAL A 190 -14.46 13.96 -10.02
C VAL A 190 -15.20 15.27 -10.25
N ASP A 191 -16.46 15.33 -9.79
CA ASP A 191 -17.27 16.54 -9.83
C ASP A 191 -17.04 17.46 -8.60
N PRO A 192 -17.59 18.69 -8.58
CA PRO A 192 -17.47 19.58 -7.43
C PRO A 192 -18.06 19.00 -6.13
N SER A 193 -19.10 18.16 -6.24
CA SER A 193 -19.74 17.50 -5.10
C SER A 193 -18.89 16.38 -4.48
N GLY A 194 -17.81 15.98 -5.16
CA GLY A 194 -16.90 14.92 -4.75
C GLY A 194 -17.31 13.53 -5.25
N LYS A 195 -18.24 13.44 -6.21
CA LYS A 195 -18.63 12.17 -6.83
C LYS A 195 -17.72 11.87 -8.03
N VAL A 196 -17.27 10.62 -8.14
CA VAL A 196 -16.55 10.13 -9.32
C VAL A 196 -17.54 9.93 -10.47
N LEU A 197 -17.29 10.61 -11.59
CA LEU A 197 -18.12 10.59 -12.81
C LEU A 197 -17.69 9.51 -13.79
N SER A 198 -16.39 9.30 -13.93
CA SER A 198 -15.80 8.30 -14.82
C SER A 198 -14.54 7.72 -14.19
N ALA A 199 -14.26 6.47 -14.52
CA ALA A 199 -13.08 5.74 -14.09
C ALA A 199 -12.57 4.88 -15.26
N GLU A 200 -11.28 4.93 -15.56
CA GLU A 200 -10.64 4.17 -16.63
C GLU A 200 -9.29 3.63 -16.16
N VAL A 201 -9.00 2.37 -16.47
CA VAL A 201 -7.73 1.73 -16.08
C VAL A 201 -6.62 2.23 -16.98
N ILE A 202 -5.56 2.78 -16.37
CA ILE A 202 -4.35 3.23 -17.06
C ILE A 202 -3.37 2.07 -17.20
N SER A 203 -3.13 1.34 -16.11
CA SER A 203 -2.07 0.32 -16.02
C SER A 203 -2.39 -0.77 -14.99
N GLY A 204 -1.67 -1.89 -15.05
CA GLY A 204 -1.69 -2.92 -14.02
C GLY A 204 -2.54 -4.17 -14.28
N ALA A 205 -3.49 -4.13 -15.21
CA ALA A 205 -4.24 -5.31 -15.63
C ALA A 205 -4.88 -5.12 -17.02
N SER A 206 -5.16 -6.22 -17.71
CA SER A 206 -5.96 -6.16 -18.95
C SER A 206 -7.38 -5.64 -18.67
N PRO A 207 -8.00 -4.85 -19.57
CA PRO A 207 -9.31 -4.22 -19.32
C PRO A 207 -10.45 -5.21 -19.00
N SER A 208 -10.33 -6.45 -19.47
CA SER A 208 -11.30 -7.53 -19.25
C SER A 208 -11.02 -8.39 -18.01
N SER A 209 -9.94 -8.12 -17.27
CA SER A 209 -9.59 -8.87 -16.08
C SER A 209 -10.56 -8.57 -14.92
N CYS A 210 -10.72 -9.54 -14.01
CA CYS A 210 -11.44 -9.34 -12.75
C CYS A 210 -10.91 -8.10 -11.99
N PHE A 211 -9.59 -7.98 -11.96
CA PHE A 211 -8.83 -6.89 -11.36
C PHE A 211 -9.27 -5.52 -11.89
N ALA A 212 -9.27 -5.33 -13.22
CA ALA A 212 -9.70 -4.08 -13.85
C ALA A 212 -11.16 -3.73 -13.52
N GLN A 213 -12.06 -4.71 -13.61
CA GLN A 213 -13.48 -4.51 -13.33
C GLN A 213 -13.74 -4.14 -11.86
N ALA A 214 -13.06 -4.82 -10.93
CA ALA A 214 -13.16 -4.54 -9.51
C ALA A 214 -12.64 -3.13 -9.18
N ALA A 215 -11.49 -2.74 -9.74
CA ALA A 215 -10.92 -1.41 -9.52
C ALA A 215 -11.80 -0.28 -10.09
N ILE A 216 -12.36 -0.45 -11.30
CA ILE A 216 -13.29 0.53 -11.89
C ILE A 216 -14.54 0.67 -11.00
N LYS A 217 -15.11 -0.46 -10.56
CA LYS A 217 -16.30 -0.47 -9.71
C LYS A 217 -16.04 0.26 -8.39
N SER A 218 -14.90 -0.01 -7.74
CA SER A 218 -14.51 0.66 -6.49
C SER A 218 -14.19 2.13 -6.69
N ALA A 219 -13.56 2.50 -7.82
CA ALA A 219 -13.32 3.91 -8.15
C ALA A 219 -14.63 4.69 -8.30
N LEU A 220 -15.64 4.11 -8.97
CA LEU A 220 -16.95 4.74 -9.12
C LEU A 220 -17.76 4.79 -7.81
N ALA A 221 -17.51 3.87 -6.88
CA ALA A 221 -18.14 3.85 -5.56
C ALA A 221 -17.47 4.81 -4.56
N SER A 222 -16.23 5.23 -4.84
CA SER A 222 -15.47 6.14 -4.01
C SER A 222 -16.02 7.57 -4.06
N LYS A 223 -15.81 8.32 -2.99
CA LYS A 223 -16.34 9.67 -2.80
C LYS A 223 -15.34 10.57 -2.07
N PHE A 224 -15.26 11.82 -2.53
CA PHE A 224 -14.40 12.86 -1.99
C PHE A 224 -15.24 13.94 -1.30
N LEU A 225 -14.59 14.77 -0.48
CA LEU A 225 -15.24 15.93 0.10
C LEU A 225 -15.53 17.00 -0.98
N LYS A 226 -16.64 17.71 -0.78
CA LYS A 226 -17.00 18.87 -1.60
C LYS A 226 -15.91 19.94 -1.46
N SER A 227 -15.52 20.53 -2.57
CA SER A 227 -14.62 21.68 -2.64
C SER A 227 -15.25 22.74 -3.51
N GLU A 228 -15.19 23.99 -3.07
CA GLU A 228 -15.72 25.13 -3.80
C GLU A 228 -14.69 25.76 -4.73
N THR A 229 -13.41 25.40 -4.57
CA THR A 229 -12.29 25.89 -5.37
C THR A 229 -11.94 24.97 -6.53
N SER A 230 -12.47 23.74 -6.55
CA SER A 230 -12.13 22.74 -7.56
C SER A 230 -12.85 22.95 -8.90
N PRO A 231 -12.23 22.54 -10.02
CA PRO A 231 -12.86 22.57 -11.34
C PRO A 231 -14.15 21.74 -11.43
N ARG A 232 -15.00 22.02 -12.43
CA ARG A 232 -16.22 21.24 -12.71
C ARG A 232 -15.96 19.77 -13.04
N ARG A 233 -14.80 19.49 -13.62
CA ARG A 233 -14.27 18.15 -13.90
C ARG A 233 -12.82 18.18 -13.48
N GLN A 234 -12.51 17.47 -12.41
CA GLN A 234 -11.16 17.39 -11.88
C GLN A 234 -10.62 16.00 -12.16
N ASP A 235 -9.51 15.94 -12.89
CA ASP A 235 -8.77 14.71 -13.14
C ASP A 235 -7.94 14.33 -11.92
N GLY A 236 -7.82 13.02 -11.68
CA GLY A 236 -6.94 12.45 -10.67
C GLY A 236 -6.77 10.95 -10.85
N THR A 237 -6.06 10.33 -9.93
CA THR A 237 -5.68 8.92 -10.04
C THR A 237 -6.00 8.17 -8.74
N LEU A 238 -6.38 6.90 -8.87
CA LEU A 238 -6.53 5.94 -7.78
C LEU A 238 -5.67 4.71 -8.06
N ASN A 239 -4.84 4.30 -7.10
CA ASN A 239 -3.98 3.13 -7.17
C ASN A 239 -4.50 2.05 -6.23
N TYR A 240 -4.82 0.88 -6.78
CA TYR A 240 -5.38 -0.29 -6.09
C TYR A 240 -4.36 -1.44 -6.02
N ALA A 241 -3.93 -1.85 -4.84
CA ALA A 241 -2.87 -2.84 -4.60
C ALA A 241 -3.37 -4.25 -4.16
N PHE A 242 -4.10 -4.97 -5.00
CA PHE A 242 -4.74 -6.25 -4.67
C PHE A 242 -3.78 -7.26 -4.03
N VAL A 243 -4.11 -7.73 -2.83
CA VAL A 243 -3.33 -8.73 -2.09
C VAL A 243 -3.83 -10.13 -2.40
N ALA A 244 -2.90 -11.06 -2.64
CA ALA A 244 -3.21 -12.46 -2.87
C ALA A 244 -3.85 -13.12 -1.64
N GLN A 245 -4.82 -14.00 -1.88
CA GLN A 245 -5.42 -14.92 -0.90
C GLN A 245 -4.70 -16.25 -0.92
#